data_AF-A0A1S8WNW3-F1
#
_entry.id   AF-A0A1S8WNW3-F1
#
_cell.length_a   1.000
_cell.length_b   1.000
_cell.length_c   1.000
_cell.angle_alpha   90.00
_cell.angle_beta   90.00
_cell.angle_gamma   90.00
#
_symmetry.space_group_name_H-M   'P 1'
#
loop_
_entity.id
_entity.type
_entity.pdbx_description
1 polymer ?
#
loop_
_entity_poly.entity_id
_entity_poly.type
_entity_poly.pdbx_seq_one_letter_code
_entity_poly.pdbx_strand_id
1 'polypeptide(L)'
;MELFQSGLLENGVICFVPADDAHYIPRAVLLDLEPRVLNTILSSPYARLYNRENVYLSKDGGGAGNIWASGFSQGEKLEEEIFDIIEREAEGSDSLE
;
A
#
# COMPACT_ATOMS: atom_id res chain seq x y z
N MET A 1 17.12 0.04 -17.84
CA MET A 1 17.36 0.11 -16.38
C MET A 1 18.09 1.38 -15.96
N GLU A 2 18.77 2.10 -16.88
CA GLU A 2 19.39 3.41 -16.62
C GLU A 2 18.46 4.63 -16.78
N LEU A 3 17.28 4.46 -17.40
CA LEU A 3 16.32 5.56 -17.60
C LEU A 3 15.55 5.99 -16.34
N PHE A 4 15.69 5.27 -15.23
CA PHE A 4 15.04 5.60 -13.95
C PHE A 4 15.84 6.60 -13.10
N GLN A 5 17.11 6.85 -13.41
CA GLN A 5 18.01 7.61 -12.52
C GLN A 5 18.02 9.14 -12.72
N SER A 6 17.61 9.68 -13.87
CA SER A 6 17.85 11.12 -14.14
C SER A 6 16.67 12.07 -13.88
N GLY A 7 15.43 11.56 -13.73
CA GLY A 7 14.23 12.40 -13.54
C GLY A 7 13.47 12.17 -12.23
N LEU A 8 13.77 11.09 -11.50
CA LEU A 8 13.11 10.73 -10.23
C LEU A 8 13.82 11.30 -9.00
N LEU A 9 14.99 11.93 -9.13
CA LEU A 9 15.78 12.33 -7.95
C LEU A 9 15.17 13.49 -7.15
N GLU A 10 14.34 14.34 -7.75
CA GLU A 10 13.65 15.42 -7.00
C GLU A 10 12.26 15.01 -6.51
N ASN A 11 11.44 14.36 -7.33
CA ASN A 11 10.04 14.03 -6.98
C ASN A 11 9.83 12.57 -6.55
N GLY A 12 10.78 11.68 -6.82
CA GLY A 12 10.66 10.25 -6.51
C GLY A 12 10.79 9.94 -5.02
N VAL A 13 11.45 10.80 -4.25
CA VAL A 13 11.61 10.65 -2.79
C VAL A 13 10.28 10.85 -2.04
N ILE A 14 9.34 11.59 -2.64
CA ILE A 14 7.99 11.78 -2.09
C ILE A 14 7.22 10.46 -2.12
N CYS A 15 7.26 9.75 -3.26
CA CYS A 15 6.49 8.52 -3.45
C CYS A 15 7.23 7.24 -3.01
N PHE A 16 8.55 7.30 -2.78
CA PHE A 16 9.38 6.14 -2.48
C PHE A 16 10.34 6.40 -1.32
N VAL A 17 10.46 5.40 -0.43
CA VAL A 17 11.45 5.36 0.64
C VAL A 17 12.70 4.63 0.14
N PRO A 18 13.91 5.21 0.26
CA PRO A 18 15.14 4.48 0.01
C PRO A 18 15.31 3.39 1.07
N ALA A 19 15.50 2.16 0.63
CA ALA A 19 15.91 1.03 1.45
C ALA A 19 17.41 0.73 1.20
N ASP A 20 17.96 -0.21 1.98
CA ASP A 20 19.32 -0.67 1.79
C ASP A 20 19.54 -1.22 0.36
N ASP A 21 20.77 -1.16 -0.15
CA ASP A 21 21.17 -1.69 -1.46
C ASP A 21 20.51 -1.07 -2.71
N ALA A 22 20.25 0.25 -2.69
CA ALA A 22 19.64 1.00 -3.80
C ALA A 22 18.24 0.48 -4.21
N HIS A 23 17.56 -0.15 -3.27
CA HIS A 23 16.16 -0.54 -3.40
C HIS A 23 15.26 0.63 -2.99
N TYR A 24 14.11 0.76 -3.65
CA TYR A 24 13.12 1.80 -3.35
C TYR A 24 11.78 1.14 -3.09
N ILE A 25 11.23 1.40 -1.90
CA ILE A 25 9.94 0.87 -1.48
C ILE A 25 8.90 1.97 -1.69
N PRO A 26 7.80 1.72 -2.40
CA PRO A 26 6.72 2.70 -2.55
C PRO A 26 6.09 3.03 -1.19
N ARG A 27 5.83 4.31 -0.93
CA ARG A 27 4.91 4.77 0.12
C ARG A 27 3.47 4.47 -0.31
N ALA A 28 3.06 3.22 -0.15
CA ALA A 28 1.76 2.74 -0.59
C ALA A 28 1.16 1.75 0.40
N VAL A 29 -0.14 1.92 0.67
CA VAL A 29 -0.99 0.98 1.39
C VAL A 29 -1.93 0.31 0.39
N LEU A 30 -1.90 -1.02 0.33
CA LEU A 30 -2.74 -1.80 -0.56
C LEU A 30 -3.87 -2.41 0.27
N LEU A 31 -5.10 -1.98 0.01
CA LEU A 31 -6.27 -2.44 0.72
C LEU A 31 -7.29 -3.05 -0.25
N ASP A 32 -7.81 -4.21 0.09
CA ASP A 32 -8.94 -4.81 -0.61
C ASP A 32 -9.83 -5.61 0.35
N LEU A 33 -11.13 -5.64 0.06
CA LEU A 33 -12.09 -6.51 0.74
C LEU A 33 -12.13 -7.90 0.10
N GLU A 34 -11.53 -8.06 -1.08
CA GLU A 34 -11.44 -9.32 -1.81
C GLU A 34 -9.98 -9.75 -2.05
N PRO A 35 -9.68 -11.06 -1.94
CA PRO A 35 -8.31 -11.55 -2.08
C PRO A 35 -7.76 -11.49 -3.51
N ARG A 36 -8.62 -11.41 -4.51
CA ARG A 36 -8.25 -11.68 -5.91
C ARG A 36 -7.18 -10.73 -6.44
N VAL A 37 -7.33 -9.42 -6.23
CA VAL A 37 -6.40 -8.42 -6.76
C VAL A 37 -5.09 -8.45 -5.98
N LEU A 38 -5.16 -8.47 -4.64
CA LEU A 38 -3.98 -8.53 -3.79
C LEU A 38 -3.15 -9.79 -4.04
N ASN A 39 -3.78 -10.95 -4.14
CA ASN A 39 -3.06 -12.20 -4.46
C ASN A 39 -2.38 -12.15 -5.83
N THR A 40 -2.99 -11.46 -6.81
CA THR A 40 -2.38 -11.27 -8.14
C THR A 40 -1.13 -10.40 -8.04
N ILE A 41 -1.18 -9.31 -7.27
CA ILE A 41 -0.02 -8.43 -7.05
C ILE A 41 1.08 -9.17 -6.29
N LEU A 42 0.73 -9.88 -5.22
CA LEU A 42 1.67 -10.57 -4.33
C LEU A 42 2.28 -11.86 -4.91
N SER A 43 1.76 -12.34 -6.05
CA SER A 43 2.34 -13.42 -6.84
C SER A 43 3.06 -12.92 -8.11
N SER A 44 3.00 -11.62 -8.38
CA SER A 44 3.63 -11.02 -9.56
C SER A 44 5.15 -10.89 -9.41
N PRO A 45 5.89 -10.63 -10.50
CA PRO A 45 7.32 -10.26 -10.43
C PRO A 45 7.60 -9.03 -9.55
N TYR A 46 6.60 -8.17 -9.32
CA TYR A 46 6.68 -6.97 -8.49
C TYR A 46 6.32 -7.22 -7.02
N ALA A 47 6.06 -8.47 -6.62
CA ALA A 47 5.65 -8.79 -5.25
C ALA A 47 6.67 -8.39 -4.16
N ARG A 48 7.95 -8.23 -4.53
CA ARG A 48 9.02 -7.75 -3.64
C ARG A 48 9.18 -6.23 -3.62
N LEU A 49 8.46 -5.50 -4.48
CA LEU A 49 8.48 -4.04 -4.51
C LEU A 49 7.70 -3.45 -3.32
N TYR A 50 6.61 -4.09 -2.93
CA TYR A 50 5.72 -3.58 -1.89
C TYR A 50 6.14 -4.06 -0.49
N ASN A 51 6.01 -3.18 0.51
CA ASN A 51 6.10 -3.60 1.90
C ASN A 51 4.91 -4.51 2.25
N ARG A 52 5.20 -5.74 2.69
CA ARG A 52 4.17 -6.73 3.07
C ARG A 52 3.33 -6.28 4.26
N GLU A 53 3.90 -5.45 5.15
CA GLU A 53 3.19 -4.90 6.31
C GLU A 53 2.17 -3.82 5.91
N ASN A 54 2.24 -3.31 4.67
CA ASN A 54 1.32 -2.29 4.14
C ASN A 54 0.20 -2.89 3.29
N VAL A 55 0.00 -4.20 3.36
CA VAL A 55 -1.05 -4.90 2.61
C VAL A 55 -2.13 -5.36 3.57
N TYR A 56 -3.33 -4.82 3.41
CA TYR A 56 -4.50 -5.21 4.17
C TYR A 56 -5.51 -5.97 3.31
N LEU A 57 -5.84 -7.18 3.73
CA LEU A 57 -6.91 -7.98 3.15
C LEU A 57 -7.96 -8.25 4.23
N SER A 58 -9.21 -7.89 3.97
CA SER A 58 -10.31 -8.19 4.89
C SER A 58 -10.44 -9.70 5.14
N LYS A 59 -10.58 -10.05 6.43
CA LYS A 59 -10.76 -11.44 6.89
C LYS A 59 -12.10 -12.03 6.44
N ASP A 60 -13.10 -11.17 6.22
CA ASP A 60 -14.46 -11.59 5.84
C ASP A 60 -14.53 -12.05 4.37
N GLY A 61 -13.62 -11.55 3.50
CA GLY A 61 -13.43 -11.99 2.12
C GLY A 61 -14.63 -11.83 1.16
N GLY A 62 -15.73 -11.22 1.62
CA GLY A 62 -16.99 -11.11 0.88
C GLY A 62 -17.09 -9.92 -0.07
N GLY A 63 -16.12 -9.01 -0.05
CA GLY A 63 -16.15 -7.79 -0.86
C GLY A 63 -17.24 -6.80 -0.45
N ALA A 64 -17.28 -5.65 -1.15
CA ALA A 64 -18.39 -4.70 -1.02
C ALA A 64 -19.61 -5.07 -1.90
N GLY A 65 -19.45 -6.02 -2.82
CA GLY A 65 -20.55 -6.49 -3.69
C GLY A 65 -21.11 -5.40 -4.62
N ASN A 66 -20.29 -4.45 -5.07
CA ASN A 66 -20.71 -3.27 -5.84
C ASN A 66 -21.73 -2.36 -5.11
N ILE A 67 -21.79 -2.43 -3.78
CA ILE A 67 -22.67 -1.59 -2.95
C ILE A 67 -21.82 -0.64 -2.12
N TRP A 68 -21.94 0.66 -2.37
CA TRP A 68 -21.18 1.69 -1.65
C TRP A 68 -21.39 1.62 -0.13
N ALA A 69 -22.65 1.52 0.32
CA ALA A 69 -22.98 1.46 1.74
C ALA A 69 -22.38 0.23 2.44
N SER A 70 -22.29 -0.90 1.72
CA SER A 70 -21.62 -2.11 2.22
C SER A 70 -20.13 -1.85 2.44
N GLY A 71 -19.46 -1.21 1.47
CA GLY A 71 -18.06 -0.83 1.60
C GLY A 71 -17.83 0.16 2.74
N PHE A 72 -18.68 1.17 2.88
CA PHE A 72 -18.59 2.17 3.96
C PHE A 72 -18.73 1.51 5.35
N SER A 73 -19.78 0.71 5.57
CA SER A 73 -19.99 0.03 6.86
C SER A 73 -18.96 -1.06 7.15
N GLN A 74 -18.30 -1.63 6.14
CA GLN A 74 -17.13 -2.49 6.35
C GLN A 74 -15.93 -1.64 6.75
N GLY A 75 -15.70 -0.49 6.10
CA GLY A 75 -14.63 0.45 6.44
C GLY A 75 -14.65 0.87 7.92
N GLU A 76 -15.83 1.21 8.46
CA GLU A 76 -16.00 1.55 9.88
C GLU A 76 -15.56 0.41 10.84
N LYS A 77 -15.72 -0.84 10.43
CA LYS A 77 -15.32 -2.00 11.26
C LYS A 77 -13.83 -2.30 11.18
N LEU A 78 -13.20 -1.90 10.08
CA LEU A 78 -11.79 -2.19 9.79
C LEU A 78 -10.91 -0.97 10.10
N GLU A 79 -11.51 0.15 10.53
CA GLU A 79 -10.86 1.45 10.73
C GLU A 79 -9.57 1.33 11.54
N GLU A 80 -9.63 0.72 12.72
CA GLU A 80 -8.47 0.56 13.62
C GLU A 80 -7.30 -0.16 12.92
N GLU A 81 -7.54 -1.34 12.32
CA GLU A 81 -6.49 -2.11 11.64
C GLU A 81 -5.89 -1.36 10.44
N ILE A 82 -6.69 -0.54 9.75
CA ILE A 82 -6.24 0.25 8.59
C ILE A 82 -5.45 1.47 9.03
N PHE A 83 -5.92 2.17 10.06
CA PHE A 83 -5.25 3.36 10.59
C PHE A 83 -3.90 3.01 11.22
N ASP A 84 -3.76 1.86 11.88
CA ASP A 84 -2.46 1.39 12.39
C ASP A 84 -1.39 1.31 11.28
N ILE A 85 -1.77 0.91 10.06
CA ILE A 85 -0.87 0.85 8.91
C ILE A 85 -0.55 2.26 8.41
N ILE A 86 -1.56 3.12 8.30
CA ILE A 86 -1.40 4.49 7.80
C ILE A 86 -0.56 5.33 8.76
N GLU A 87 -0.80 5.23 10.06
CA GLU A 87 -0.07 5.97 11.10
C GLU A 87 1.40 5.59 11.09
N ARG A 88 1.74 4.29 11.03
CA ARG A 88 3.12 3.83 10.92
C ARG A 88 3.84 4.43 9.70
N GLU A 89 3.17 4.48 8.54
CA GLU A 89 3.74 5.06 7.33
C GLU A 89 3.87 6.58 7.39
N ALA A 90 2.94 7.25 8.08
CA ALA A 90 2.96 8.69 8.31
C ALA A 90 4.09 9.09 9.29
N GLU A 91 4.26 8.35 10.38
CA GLU A 91 5.34 8.56 11.35
C GLU A 91 6.74 8.33 10.74
N GLY A 92 6.84 7.48 9.72
CA GLY A 92 8.05 7.28 8.92
C GLY A 92 8.31 8.37 7.87
N SER A 93 7.59 9.49 7.91
CA SER A 93 7.75 10.62 6.98
C SER A 93 8.22 11.88 7.71
N ASP A 94 9.30 12.49 7.21
CA ASP A 94 9.83 13.75 7.77
C ASP A 94 8.88 14.94 7.56
N SER A 95 8.15 14.95 6.45
CA SER A 95 7.10 15.93 6.12
C SER A 95 6.07 15.30 5.20
N LEU A 96 4.86 15.06 5.72
CA LEU A 96 3.74 14.53 4.94
C LEU A 96 3.02 15.68 4.21
N GLU A 97 2.75 15.51 2.91
CA GLU A 97 2.03 16.47 2.04
C GLU A 97 0.59 16.01 1.75
#